data_AF-A0A7X3XB61-F1
#
_entry.id   AF-A0A7X3XB61-F1
#
_cell.length_a   1.000
_cell.length_b   1.000
_cell.length_c   1.000
_cell.angle_alpha   90.00
_cell.angle_beta   90.00
_cell.angle_gamma   90.00
#
_symmetry.space_group_name_H-M   'P 1'
#
loop_
_entity.id
_entity.type
_entity.pdbx_description
1 polymer ?
#
loop_
_entity_poly.entity_id
_entity_poly.type
_entity_poly.pdbx_seq_one_letter_code
_entity_poly.pdbx_strand_id
1 'polypeptide(L)'
;MSAGCQSIPTDRQVSTFATATIMVATVARDTLSASNAAVVTRKLRERAELGGGVDDALFTPLVADNAYAARIEFLDALERYATALDELASADRTKAMDKALTKLAGALDALGKHYESITGKKEPAVRRGAVKQLVTVIGGEVTQAQRREGIRRAVVIQHGVMQDILPILRDEVGPAGIFGIAHRNQAEGEKATLMSRYNTDRQKERLSKNPDTRLKRLNRIREAWDRAATVKTLYGRLQEAVEHLTIAEQALYEATTGTADREHLVEAVGRVADTARAASRLRKQLKE
;
A
#
# COMPACT_ATOMS: atom_id res chain seq x y z
N MET A 1 -33.05 29.74 7.47
CA MET A 1 -32.12 28.59 7.49
C MET A 1 -31.63 28.39 6.07
N SER A 2 -30.40 28.84 5.79
CA SER A 2 -29.78 28.74 4.47
C SER A 2 -29.58 27.28 4.12
N ALA A 3 -30.13 26.84 2.99
CA ALA A 3 -29.83 25.55 2.39
C ALA A 3 -28.36 25.59 1.93
N GLY A 4 -27.46 25.15 2.81
CA GLY A 4 -26.05 24.99 2.48
C GLY A 4 -25.94 24.07 1.27
N CYS A 5 -25.30 24.56 0.21
CA CYS A 5 -25.05 23.79 -1.01
C CYS A 5 -24.39 22.46 -0.65
N GLN A 6 -25.17 21.37 -0.68
CA GLN A 6 -24.67 20.01 -0.56
C GLN A 6 -23.74 19.74 -1.74
N SER A 7 -22.48 19.51 -1.43
CA SER A 7 -21.42 19.72 -2.40
C SER A 7 -20.80 18.38 -2.80
N ILE A 8 -21.40 17.73 -3.81
CA ILE A 8 -20.85 16.52 -4.46
C ILE A 8 -19.37 16.76 -4.78
N PRO A 9 -18.46 15.79 -4.56
CA PRO A 9 -17.05 15.94 -4.92
C PRO A 9 -16.92 16.33 -6.38
N THR A 10 -16.02 17.27 -6.64
CA THR A 10 -15.64 17.61 -8.01
C THR A 10 -14.82 16.47 -8.61
N ASP A 11 -14.84 16.33 -9.94
CA ASP A 11 -14.04 15.31 -10.63
C ASP A 11 -12.54 15.44 -10.28
N ARG A 12 -12.07 16.68 -10.09
CA ARG A 12 -10.70 16.97 -9.64
C ARG A 12 -10.40 16.39 -8.26
N GLN A 13 -11.33 16.46 -7.32
CA GLN A 13 -11.14 15.90 -5.98
C GLN A 13 -11.10 14.37 -6.03
N VAL A 14 -11.97 13.75 -6.83
CA VAL A 14 -11.98 12.29 -7.05
C VAL A 14 -10.67 11.83 -7.68
N SER A 15 -10.18 12.55 -8.70
CA SER A 15 -8.91 12.29 -9.37
C SER A 15 -7.71 12.44 -8.42
N THR A 16 -7.72 13.48 -7.57
CA THR A 16 -6.64 13.68 -6.59
C THR A 16 -6.63 12.58 -5.53
N PHE A 17 -7.81 12.18 -5.02
CA PHE A 17 -7.95 11.03 -4.12
C PHE A 17 -7.40 9.76 -4.79
N ALA A 18 -7.88 9.46 -6.00
CA ALA A 18 -7.46 8.29 -6.75
C ALA A 18 -5.93 8.23 -6.95
N THR A 19 -5.32 9.35 -7.36
CA THR A 19 -3.86 9.44 -7.51
C THR A 19 -3.15 9.14 -6.19
N ALA A 20 -3.60 9.71 -5.08
CA ALA A 20 -3.01 9.45 -3.76
C ALA A 20 -3.17 7.99 -3.34
N THR A 21 -4.34 7.38 -3.57
CA THR A 21 -4.61 5.97 -3.30
C THR A 21 -3.72 5.03 -4.14
N ILE A 22 -3.53 5.32 -5.43
CA ILE A 22 -2.61 4.57 -6.31
C ILE A 22 -1.20 4.57 -5.72
N MET A 23 -0.72 5.73 -5.27
CA MET A 23 0.60 5.86 -4.68
C MET A 23 0.74 5.03 -3.40
N VAL A 24 -0.24 5.10 -2.49
CA VAL A 24 -0.24 4.28 -1.26
C VAL A 24 -0.24 2.80 -1.60
N ALA A 25 -1.14 2.35 -2.47
CA ALA A 25 -1.26 0.95 -2.87
C ALA A 25 0.07 0.43 -3.46
N THR A 26 0.67 1.20 -4.36
CA THR A 26 1.95 0.86 -4.99
C THR A 26 3.07 0.76 -3.97
N VAL A 27 3.25 1.78 -3.13
CA VAL A 27 4.34 1.79 -2.14
C VAL A 27 4.16 0.68 -1.11
N ALA A 28 2.93 0.44 -0.65
CA ALA A 28 2.62 -0.67 0.26
C ALA A 28 3.00 -2.02 -0.38
N ARG A 29 2.53 -2.30 -1.61
CA ARG A 29 2.79 -3.56 -2.32
C ARG A 29 4.28 -3.80 -2.50
N ASP A 30 5.00 -2.79 -2.97
CA ASP A 30 6.46 -2.84 -3.19
C ASP A 30 7.24 -3.06 -1.89
N THR A 31 6.71 -2.56 -0.77
CA THR A 31 7.33 -2.63 0.56
C THR A 31 7.07 -3.98 1.21
N LEU A 32 5.85 -4.52 1.10
CA LEU A 32 5.51 -5.88 1.52
C LEU A 32 6.32 -6.92 0.76
N SER A 33 6.43 -6.75 -0.56
CA SER A 33 7.25 -7.63 -1.41
C SER A 33 8.72 -7.60 -1.03
N ALA A 34 9.26 -6.43 -0.70
CA ALA A 34 10.62 -6.30 -0.21
C ALA A 34 10.83 -7.03 1.12
N SER A 35 9.90 -6.90 2.06
CA SER A 35 9.97 -7.61 3.34
C SER A 35 9.92 -9.11 3.20
N ASN A 36 9.09 -9.59 2.29
CA ASN A 36 9.02 -11.01 2.03
C ASN A 36 10.34 -11.54 1.46
N ALA A 37 10.91 -10.84 0.47
CA ALA A 37 12.22 -11.16 -0.09
C ALA A 37 13.36 -11.07 0.96
N ALA A 38 13.30 -10.08 1.85
CA ALA A 38 14.23 -9.92 2.96
C ALA A 38 14.22 -11.13 3.91
N VAL A 39 13.04 -11.66 4.23
CA VAL A 39 12.88 -12.84 5.10
C VAL A 39 13.48 -14.08 4.45
N VAL A 40 13.16 -14.33 3.18
CA VAL A 40 13.75 -15.45 2.42
C VAL A 40 15.27 -15.31 2.36
N THR A 41 15.78 -14.11 2.07
CA THR A 41 17.23 -13.84 2.03
C THR A 41 17.90 -14.12 3.39
N ARG A 42 17.25 -13.74 4.50
CA ARG A 42 17.75 -14.02 5.84
C ARG A 42 17.81 -15.53 6.11
N LYS A 43 16.73 -16.26 5.83
CA LYS A 43 16.68 -17.73 5.98
C LYS A 43 17.79 -18.42 5.19
N LEU A 44 18.01 -18.00 3.94
CA LEU A 44 19.09 -18.53 3.10
C LEU A 44 20.48 -18.25 3.70
N ARG A 45 20.71 -17.04 4.23
CA ARG A 45 21.98 -16.68 4.89
C ARG A 45 22.23 -17.52 6.14
N GLU A 46 21.23 -17.63 7.01
CA GLU A 46 21.31 -18.47 8.23
C GLU A 46 21.59 -19.93 7.86
N ARG A 47 20.95 -20.45 6.81
CA ARG A 47 21.19 -21.82 6.35
C ARG A 47 22.59 -22.03 5.81
N ALA A 48 23.11 -21.07 5.04
CA ALA A 48 24.48 -21.12 4.53
C ALA A 48 25.52 -21.07 5.65
N GLU A 49 25.27 -20.32 6.73
CA GLU A 49 26.16 -20.23 7.89
C GLU A 49 26.13 -21.50 8.76
N LEU A 50 24.98 -22.17 8.85
CA LEU A 50 24.80 -23.42 9.62
C LEU A 50 25.15 -24.69 8.83
N GLY A 51 25.41 -24.60 7.52
CA GLY A 51 25.87 -25.71 6.70
C GLY A 51 24.83 -26.82 6.44
N GLY A 52 23.54 -26.48 6.41
CA GLY A 52 22.48 -27.48 6.17
C GLY A 52 21.88 -27.46 4.75
N GLY A 53 21.13 -28.52 4.39
CA GLY A 53 20.50 -28.70 3.07
C GLY A 53 19.36 -27.72 2.73
N VAL A 54 19.04 -27.56 1.46
CA VAL A 54 17.94 -26.66 1.01
C VAL A 54 16.60 -27.40 1.06
N ASP A 55 15.58 -26.78 1.63
CA ASP A 55 14.20 -27.28 1.62
C ASP A 55 13.20 -26.12 1.36
N ASP A 56 11.93 -26.48 1.11
CA ASP A 56 10.87 -25.53 0.75
C ASP A 56 10.56 -24.52 1.88
N ALA A 57 10.86 -24.86 3.15
CA ALA A 57 10.60 -23.99 4.29
C ALA A 57 11.44 -22.70 4.27
N LEU A 58 12.58 -22.73 3.55
CA LEU A 58 13.43 -21.57 3.30
C LEU A 58 12.72 -20.50 2.44
N PHE A 59 11.80 -20.92 1.57
CA PHE A 59 11.09 -20.04 0.65
C PHE A 59 9.69 -19.67 1.13
N THR A 60 9.22 -20.28 2.23
CA THR A 60 7.93 -19.90 2.82
C THR A 60 7.93 -18.41 3.22
N PRO A 61 6.92 -17.64 2.81
CA PRO A 61 6.81 -16.23 3.12
C PRO A 61 6.65 -15.94 4.61
N LEU A 62 6.74 -14.65 4.95
CA LEU A 62 6.64 -14.15 6.33
C LEU A 62 5.28 -14.46 6.99
N VAL A 63 4.22 -14.48 6.19
CA VAL A 63 2.86 -14.84 6.55
C VAL A 63 2.48 -16.06 5.74
N ALA A 64 1.59 -16.93 6.22
CA ALA A 64 1.12 -18.08 5.44
C ALA A 64 0.72 -17.66 4.01
N ASP A 65 1.03 -18.49 3.01
CA ASP A 65 0.98 -18.12 1.59
C ASP A 65 -0.34 -17.45 1.18
N ASN A 66 -1.46 -17.97 1.68
CA ASN A 66 -2.79 -17.43 1.40
C ASN A 66 -3.01 -16.02 1.96
N ALA A 67 -2.49 -15.73 3.15
CA ALA A 67 -2.62 -14.43 3.80
C ALA A 67 -1.76 -13.37 3.09
N TYR A 68 -0.53 -13.69 2.74
CA TYR A 68 0.36 -12.77 2.02
C TYR A 68 -0.17 -12.46 0.62
N ALA A 69 -0.52 -13.48 -0.16
CA ALA A 69 -1.08 -13.31 -1.50
C ALA A 69 -2.33 -12.42 -1.49
N ALA A 70 -3.25 -12.67 -0.53
CA ALA A 70 -4.47 -11.88 -0.38
C ALA A 70 -4.20 -10.38 -0.17
N ARG A 71 -3.13 -10.02 0.56
CA ARG A 71 -2.75 -8.61 0.81
C ARG A 71 -2.21 -7.94 -0.45
N ILE A 72 -1.38 -8.64 -1.22
CA ILE A 72 -0.86 -8.15 -2.50
C ILE A 72 -2.02 -7.99 -3.50
N GLU A 73 -2.88 -8.99 -3.63
CA GLU A 73 -4.03 -8.95 -4.54
C GLU A 73 -5.04 -7.86 -4.15
N PHE A 74 -5.23 -7.60 -2.85
CA PHE A 74 -6.02 -6.47 -2.38
C PHE A 74 -5.40 -5.13 -2.78
N LEU A 75 -4.09 -4.95 -2.61
CA LEU A 75 -3.41 -3.70 -3.00
C LEU A 75 -3.46 -3.48 -4.52
N ASP A 76 -3.35 -4.55 -5.32
CA ASP A 76 -3.57 -4.49 -6.77
C ASP A 76 -5.02 -4.11 -7.11
N ALA A 77 -6.00 -4.66 -6.40
CA ALA A 77 -7.41 -4.30 -6.59
C ALA A 77 -7.70 -2.85 -6.17
N LEU A 78 -7.06 -2.35 -5.11
CA LEU A 78 -7.14 -0.97 -4.65
C LEU A 78 -6.55 0.00 -5.69
N GLU A 79 -5.41 -0.34 -6.27
CA GLU A 79 -4.80 0.43 -7.36
C GLU A 79 -5.73 0.48 -8.59
N ARG A 80 -6.31 -0.66 -8.98
CA ARG A 80 -7.26 -0.74 -10.10
C ARG A 80 -8.53 0.06 -9.85
N TYR A 81 -9.06 0.02 -8.63
CA TYR A 81 -10.23 0.79 -8.21
C TYR A 81 -9.96 2.29 -8.33
N ALA A 82 -8.85 2.75 -7.76
CA ALA A 82 -8.46 4.14 -7.82
C ALA A 82 -8.18 4.59 -9.27
N THR A 83 -7.50 3.77 -10.06
CA THR A 83 -7.27 4.04 -11.49
C THR A 83 -8.60 4.17 -12.25
N ALA A 84 -9.54 3.27 -12.02
CA ALA A 84 -10.85 3.32 -12.67
C ALA A 84 -11.67 4.54 -12.22
N LEU A 85 -11.56 4.96 -10.95
CA LEU A 85 -12.14 6.21 -10.47
C LEU A 85 -11.55 7.43 -11.17
N ASP A 86 -10.22 7.49 -11.32
CA ASP A 86 -9.53 8.59 -11.99
C ASP A 86 -9.91 8.68 -13.48
N GLU A 87 -9.90 7.54 -14.17
CA GLU A 87 -10.35 7.43 -15.56
C GLU A 87 -11.81 7.86 -15.71
N LEU A 88 -12.68 7.50 -14.75
CA LEU A 88 -14.09 7.88 -14.79
C LEU A 88 -14.27 9.38 -14.51
N ALA A 89 -13.54 9.94 -13.55
CA ALA A 89 -13.60 11.36 -13.21
C ALA A 89 -13.11 12.25 -14.36
N SER A 90 -12.04 11.83 -15.04
CA SER A 90 -11.41 12.58 -16.15
C SER A 90 -12.01 12.29 -17.53
N ALA A 91 -12.96 11.36 -17.66
CA ALA A 91 -13.54 11.01 -18.95
C ALA A 91 -14.42 12.14 -19.52
N ASP A 92 -14.04 12.62 -20.71
CA ASP A 92 -14.79 13.65 -21.47
C ASP A 92 -15.74 13.06 -22.53
N ARG A 93 -15.57 11.78 -22.89
CA ARG A 93 -16.35 11.11 -23.93
C ARG A 93 -17.14 9.95 -23.34
N THR A 94 -18.37 9.78 -23.81
CA THR A 94 -19.29 8.72 -23.37
C THR A 94 -18.69 7.32 -23.43
N LYS A 95 -17.99 6.96 -24.52
CA LYS A 95 -17.31 5.65 -24.63
C LYS A 95 -16.19 5.45 -23.59
N ALA A 96 -15.52 6.53 -23.18
CA ALA A 96 -14.50 6.45 -22.15
C ALA A 96 -15.12 6.26 -20.77
N MET A 97 -16.25 6.94 -20.50
CA MET A 97 -17.02 6.76 -19.25
C MET A 97 -17.53 5.33 -19.10
N ASP A 98 -18.08 4.76 -20.18
CA ASP A 98 -18.59 3.38 -20.21
C ASP A 98 -17.49 2.34 -19.91
N LYS A 99 -16.32 2.50 -20.55
CA LYS A 99 -15.14 1.68 -20.29
C LYS A 99 -14.65 1.81 -18.85
N ALA A 100 -14.60 3.04 -18.32
CA ALA A 100 -14.15 3.31 -16.95
C ALA A 100 -15.13 2.72 -15.90
N LEU A 101 -16.44 2.82 -16.14
CA LEU A 101 -17.47 2.17 -15.29
C LEU A 101 -17.34 0.65 -15.28
N THR A 102 -17.07 0.05 -16.44
CA THR A 102 -16.84 -1.40 -16.55
C THR A 102 -15.61 -1.82 -15.74
N LYS A 103 -14.49 -1.10 -15.87
CA LYS A 103 -13.29 -1.33 -15.06
C LYS A 103 -13.56 -1.15 -13.57
N LEU A 104 -14.32 -0.13 -13.20
CA LEU A 104 -14.66 0.18 -11.81
C LEU A 104 -15.46 -0.97 -11.18
N ALA A 105 -16.45 -1.52 -11.90
CA ALA A 105 -17.20 -2.67 -11.43
C ALA A 105 -16.30 -3.90 -11.22
N GLY A 106 -15.39 -4.19 -12.16
CA GLY A 106 -14.42 -5.29 -12.02
C GLY A 106 -13.46 -5.10 -10.85
N ALA A 107 -13.01 -3.86 -10.61
CA ALA A 107 -12.15 -3.54 -9.48
C ALA A 107 -12.89 -3.66 -8.12
N LEU A 108 -14.16 -3.25 -8.06
CA LEU A 108 -14.99 -3.42 -6.88
C LEU A 108 -15.22 -4.89 -6.53
N ASP A 109 -15.41 -5.75 -7.52
CA ASP A 109 -15.50 -7.21 -7.29
C ASP A 109 -14.17 -7.77 -6.75
N ALA A 110 -13.04 -7.40 -7.36
CA ALA A 110 -11.71 -7.83 -6.93
C ALA A 110 -11.38 -7.39 -5.49
N LEU A 111 -11.76 -6.19 -5.08
CA LEU A 111 -11.59 -5.70 -3.71
C LEU A 111 -12.36 -6.56 -2.67
N GLY A 112 -13.42 -7.26 -3.08
CA GLY A 112 -14.21 -8.13 -2.19
C GLY A 112 -13.70 -9.55 -2.09
N LYS A 113 -13.08 -10.04 -3.15
CA LYS A 113 -12.58 -11.41 -3.25
C LYS A 113 -11.69 -11.84 -2.08
N HIS A 114 -10.90 -10.91 -1.54
CA HIS A 114 -9.93 -11.19 -0.48
C HIS A 114 -10.37 -10.69 0.91
N TYR A 115 -11.58 -10.14 1.04
CA TYR A 115 -12.06 -9.57 2.29
C TYR A 115 -12.03 -10.57 3.45
N GLU A 116 -12.57 -11.78 3.25
CA GLU A 116 -12.61 -12.81 4.29
C GLU A 116 -11.21 -13.33 4.65
N SER A 117 -10.33 -13.45 3.66
CA SER A 117 -8.94 -13.89 3.90
C SER A 117 -8.11 -12.85 4.67
N ILE A 118 -8.46 -11.57 4.60
CA ILE A 118 -7.74 -10.50 5.29
C ILE A 118 -8.36 -10.24 6.67
N THR A 119 -9.69 -10.17 6.75
CA THR A 119 -10.42 -9.73 7.95
C THR A 119 -10.91 -10.88 8.83
N GLY A 120 -10.98 -12.11 8.30
CA GLY A 120 -11.67 -13.23 8.93
C GLY A 120 -13.20 -13.08 8.99
N LYS A 121 -13.77 -12.01 8.41
CA LYS A 121 -15.20 -11.72 8.38
C LYS A 121 -15.79 -12.07 7.01
N LYS A 122 -17.04 -12.49 6.97
CA LYS A 122 -17.76 -12.64 5.70
C LYS A 122 -18.03 -11.27 5.09
N GLU A 123 -17.79 -11.15 3.79
CA GLU A 123 -18.10 -9.93 3.05
C GLU A 123 -19.60 -9.58 3.14
N PRO A 124 -19.96 -8.30 3.39
CA PRO A 124 -21.36 -7.87 3.44
C PRO A 124 -22.12 -8.24 2.15
N ALA A 125 -23.19 -9.05 2.28
CA ALA A 125 -23.98 -9.53 1.13
C ALA A 125 -24.59 -8.39 0.30
N VAL A 126 -24.92 -7.26 0.94
CA VAL A 126 -25.44 -6.04 0.30
C VAL A 126 -24.49 -5.51 -0.77
N ARG A 127 -23.17 -5.67 -0.58
CA ARG A 127 -22.15 -5.21 -1.53
C ARG A 127 -22.22 -5.94 -2.86
N ARG A 128 -22.31 -7.27 -2.84
CA ARG A 128 -22.35 -8.09 -4.06
C ARG A 128 -23.55 -7.76 -4.95
N GLY A 129 -24.70 -7.47 -4.34
CA GLY A 129 -25.88 -6.97 -5.06
C GLY A 129 -25.65 -5.58 -5.67
N ALA A 130 -25.04 -4.66 -4.90
CA ALA A 130 -24.80 -3.30 -5.32
C ALA A 130 -23.76 -3.19 -6.46
N VAL A 131 -22.72 -4.04 -6.49
CA VAL A 131 -21.75 -4.11 -7.61
C VAL A 131 -22.46 -4.49 -8.92
N LYS A 132 -23.36 -5.48 -8.89
CA LYS A 132 -24.17 -5.86 -10.06
C LYS A 132 -25.07 -4.72 -10.54
N GLN A 133 -25.62 -3.93 -9.61
CA GLN A 133 -26.45 -2.77 -9.96
C GLN A 133 -25.65 -1.62 -10.58
N LEU A 134 -24.36 -1.49 -10.26
CA LEU A 134 -23.46 -0.55 -10.95
C LEU A 134 -23.29 -0.94 -12.42
N VAL A 135 -23.20 -2.24 -12.70
CA VAL A 135 -23.09 -2.79 -14.07
C VAL A 135 -24.37 -2.56 -14.88
N THR A 136 -25.56 -2.59 -14.27
CA THR A 136 -26.81 -2.33 -15.01
C THR A 136 -27.00 -0.88 -15.47
N VAL A 137 -26.18 0.07 -14.98
CA VAL A 137 -26.13 1.45 -15.53
C VAL A 137 -25.33 1.50 -16.85
N ILE A 138 -24.57 0.45 -17.16
CA ILE A 138 -23.72 0.29 -18.33
C ILE A 138 -24.60 -0.22 -19.49
N GLY A 139 -25.19 0.71 -20.24
CA GLY A 139 -26.07 0.40 -21.37
C GLY A 139 -26.74 1.64 -21.94
N GLY A 140 -26.08 2.31 -22.88
CA GLY A 140 -26.56 3.54 -23.54
C GLY A 140 -25.53 4.67 -23.52
N GLU A 141 -25.92 5.86 -23.97
CA GLU A 141 -25.07 7.04 -23.83
C GLU A 141 -24.92 7.43 -22.35
N VAL A 142 -23.77 7.11 -21.74
CA VAL A 142 -23.39 7.58 -20.41
C VAL A 142 -23.31 9.11 -20.40
N THR A 143 -24.23 9.71 -19.65
CA THR A 143 -24.32 11.14 -19.37
C THR A 143 -23.44 11.54 -18.19
N GLN A 144 -23.20 12.84 -18.05
CA GLN A 144 -22.52 13.43 -16.89
C GLN A 144 -23.21 13.10 -15.55
N ALA A 145 -24.53 12.97 -15.54
CA ALA A 145 -25.28 12.57 -14.35
C ALA A 145 -25.01 11.10 -13.98
N GLN A 146 -25.02 10.19 -14.97
CA GLN A 146 -24.70 8.78 -14.75
C GLN A 146 -23.25 8.58 -14.30
N ARG A 147 -22.31 9.38 -14.82
CA ARG A 147 -20.92 9.38 -14.37
C ARG A 147 -20.80 9.69 -12.88
N ARG A 148 -21.42 10.79 -12.43
CA ARG A 148 -21.44 11.20 -11.01
C ARG A 148 -22.11 10.15 -10.13
N GLU A 149 -23.23 9.59 -10.59
CA GLU A 149 -23.92 8.52 -9.88
C GLU A 149 -23.08 7.25 -9.78
N GLY A 150 -22.33 6.90 -10.83
CA GLY A 150 -21.41 5.77 -10.83
C GLY A 150 -20.27 5.93 -9.83
N ILE A 151 -19.64 7.12 -9.77
CA ILE A 151 -18.63 7.45 -8.75
C ILE A 151 -19.24 7.34 -7.35
N ARG A 152 -20.40 7.96 -7.12
CA ARG A 152 -21.10 7.94 -5.82
C ARG A 152 -21.37 6.51 -5.37
N ARG A 153 -21.94 5.67 -6.24
CA ARG A 153 -22.22 4.26 -5.96
C ARG A 153 -20.95 3.49 -5.65
N ALA A 154 -19.90 3.66 -6.44
CA ALA A 154 -18.65 2.94 -6.24
C ALA A 154 -18.04 3.26 -4.87
N VAL A 155 -17.98 4.54 -4.49
CA VAL A 155 -17.48 5.00 -3.18
C VAL A 155 -18.29 4.39 -2.03
N VAL A 156 -19.62 4.43 -2.12
CA VAL A 156 -20.51 3.86 -1.10
C VAL A 156 -20.35 2.33 -0.99
N ILE A 157 -20.24 1.63 -2.12
CA ILE A 157 -20.12 0.16 -2.17
C ILE A 157 -18.85 -0.34 -1.46
N GLN A 158 -17.73 0.34 -1.69
CA GLN A 158 -16.43 -0.08 -1.13
C GLN A 158 -16.15 0.44 0.28
N HIS A 159 -16.91 1.44 0.75
CA HIS A 159 -16.65 2.11 2.02
C HIS A 159 -16.45 1.14 3.19
N GLY A 160 -17.42 0.25 3.41
CA GLY A 160 -17.32 -0.75 4.50
C GLY A 160 -16.12 -1.69 4.38
N VAL A 161 -15.68 -1.99 3.14
CA VAL A 161 -14.53 -2.88 2.90
C VAL A 161 -13.23 -2.17 3.21
N MET A 162 -13.10 -0.90 2.85
CA MET A 162 -11.93 -0.11 3.22
C MET A 162 -11.85 0.12 4.72
N GLN A 163 -12.98 0.43 5.37
CA GLN A 163 -13.04 0.64 6.82
C GLN A 163 -12.60 -0.59 7.63
N ASP A 164 -12.85 -1.81 7.12
CA ASP A 164 -12.38 -3.03 7.77
C ASP A 164 -10.92 -3.40 7.41
N ILE A 165 -10.51 -3.23 6.15
CA ILE A 165 -9.20 -3.71 5.68
C ILE A 165 -8.06 -2.72 5.95
N LEU A 166 -8.27 -1.41 5.74
CA LEU A 166 -7.21 -0.42 5.90
C LEU A 166 -6.61 -0.38 7.31
N PRO A 167 -7.39 -0.53 8.42
CA PRO A 167 -6.80 -0.63 9.76
C PRO A 167 -5.90 -1.85 9.94
N ILE A 168 -6.28 -3.01 9.40
CA ILE A 168 -5.44 -4.21 9.44
C ILE A 168 -4.14 -3.96 8.69
N LEU A 169 -4.23 -3.40 7.48
CA LEU A 169 -3.04 -3.03 6.71
C LEU A 169 -2.16 -2.04 7.47
N ARG A 170 -2.74 -0.97 8.04
CA ARG A 170 -2.01 0.02 8.85
C ARG A 170 -1.19 -0.66 9.95
N ASP A 171 -1.81 -1.59 10.67
CA ASP A 171 -1.18 -2.27 11.80
C ASP A 171 -0.08 -3.25 11.32
N GLU A 172 -0.28 -3.91 10.18
CA GLU A 172 0.70 -4.82 9.59
C GLU A 172 1.90 -4.09 8.95
N VAL A 173 1.67 -2.90 8.38
CA VAL A 173 2.69 -2.08 7.70
C VAL A 173 3.30 -0.99 8.58
N GLY A 174 3.06 -1.06 9.89
CA GLY A 174 3.72 -0.19 10.86
C GLY A 174 5.12 -0.66 11.26
N PRO A 175 5.92 0.18 11.94
CA PRO A 175 7.24 -0.19 12.47
C PRO A 175 7.21 -1.36 13.47
N ALA A 176 6.07 -1.56 14.13
CA ALA A 176 5.78 -2.68 15.02
C ALA A 176 4.93 -3.78 14.36
N GLY A 177 4.52 -3.58 13.12
CA GLY A 177 3.79 -4.57 12.33
C GLY A 177 4.69 -5.70 11.87
N ILE A 178 4.07 -6.83 11.48
CA ILE A 178 4.80 -8.04 11.09
C ILE A 178 5.81 -7.76 9.96
N PHE A 179 5.42 -7.01 8.93
CA PHE A 179 6.29 -6.68 7.80
C PHE A 179 7.40 -5.70 8.18
N GLY A 180 7.10 -4.73 9.05
CA GLY A 180 8.06 -3.74 9.53
C GLY A 180 9.13 -4.37 10.42
N ILE A 181 8.73 -5.23 11.36
CA ILE A 181 9.64 -5.98 12.22
C ILE A 181 10.54 -6.88 11.38
N ALA A 182 9.97 -7.61 10.41
CA ALA A 182 10.73 -8.54 9.59
C ALA A 182 11.84 -7.85 8.79
N HIS A 183 11.52 -6.77 8.07
CA HIS A 183 12.50 -6.02 7.28
C HIS A 183 13.54 -5.34 8.18
N ARG A 184 13.10 -4.74 9.30
CA ARG A 184 14.01 -4.13 10.27
C ARG A 184 15.00 -5.15 10.81
N ASN A 185 14.54 -6.33 11.20
CA ASN A 185 15.41 -7.37 11.75
C ASN A 185 16.43 -7.85 10.72
N GLN A 186 16.05 -7.95 9.44
CA GLN A 186 17.00 -8.30 8.38
C GLN A 186 18.06 -7.19 8.17
N ALA A 187 17.65 -5.92 8.12
CA ALA A 187 18.57 -4.78 7.98
C ALA A 187 19.51 -4.64 9.19
N GLU A 188 18.97 -4.78 10.41
CA GLU A 188 19.72 -4.77 11.67
C GLU A 188 20.68 -5.96 11.78
N GLY A 189 20.25 -7.14 11.35
CA GLY A 189 21.09 -8.34 11.30
C GLY A 189 22.28 -8.16 10.36
N GLU A 190 22.07 -7.62 9.16
CA GLU A 190 23.17 -7.33 8.23
C GLU A 190 24.18 -6.33 8.82
N LYS A 191 23.70 -5.25 9.44
CA LYS A 191 24.53 -4.29 10.15
C LYS A 191 25.38 -4.97 11.23
N ALA A 192 24.75 -5.77 12.09
CA ALA A 192 25.42 -6.48 13.17
C ALA A 192 26.48 -7.47 12.66
N THR A 193 26.17 -8.23 11.60
CA THR A 193 27.11 -9.16 10.96
C THR A 193 28.33 -8.44 10.41
N LEU A 194 28.14 -7.32 9.68
CA LEU A 194 29.25 -6.56 9.11
C LEU A 194 30.16 -5.97 10.18
N MET A 195 29.57 -5.39 11.25
CA MET A 195 30.32 -4.86 12.39
C MET A 195 31.12 -5.97 13.12
N SER A 196 30.47 -7.11 13.40
CA SER A 196 31.11 -8.25 14.06
C SER A 196 32.28 -8.80 13.25
N ARG A 197 32.11 -8.98 11.93
CA ARG A 197 33.18 -9.43 11.03
C ARG A 197 34.35 -8.44 11.00
N TYR A 198 34.07 -7.14 10.92
CA TYR A 198 35.13 -6.12 10.95
C TYR A 198 35.93 -6.15 12.26
N ASN A 199 35.24 -6.23 13.40
CA ASN A 199 35.90 -6.29 14.71
C ASN A 199 36.68 -7.58 14.90
N THR A 200 36.15 -8.71 14.43
CA THR A 200 36.85 -10.00 14.47
C THR A 200 38.13 -9.97 13.63
N ASP A 201 38.05 -9.45 12.40
CA ASP A 201 39.22 -9.32 11.53
C ASP A 201 40.25 -8.34 12.11
N ARG A 202 39.79 -7.30 12.83
CA ARG A 202 40.68 -6.39 13.56
C ARG A 202 41.42 -7.10 14.67
N GLN A 203 40.70 -7.85 15.51
CA GLN A 203 41.27 -8.56 16.65
C GLN A 203 42.23 -9.68 16.23
N LYS A 204 41.94 -10.36 15.11
CA LYS A 204 42.77 -11.43 14.56
C LYS A 204 43.90 -10.94 13.65
N GLU A 205 44.11 -9.62 13.57
CA GLU A 205 45.08 -8.98 12.67
C GLU A 205 44.92 -9.37 11.18
N ARG A 206 43.69 -9.75 10.78
CA ARG A 206 43.31 -10.12 9.42
C ARG A 206 42.83 -8.93 8.59
N LEU A 207 42.64 -7.77 9.23
CA LEU A 207 42.33 -6.54 8.51
C LEU A 207 43.50 -6.16 7.59
N SER A 208 43.16 -5.85 6.35
CA SER A 208 44.09 -5.29 5.38
C SER A 208 44.79 -4.05 5.96
N LYS A 209 46.13 -4.00 5.85
CA LYS A 209 46.93 -2.81 6.18
C LYS A 209 46.66 -1.65 5.22
N ASN A 210 46.19 -1.93 4.00
CA ASN A 210 45.79 -0.91 3.02
C ASN A 210 44.60 -0.08 3.58
N PRO A 211 44.77 1.25 3.75
CA PRO A 211 43.71 2.16 4.20
C PRO A 211 42.44 2.11 3.36
N ASP A 212 42.55 2.05 2.03
CA ASP A 212 41.39 2.10 1.13
C ASP A 212 40.50 0.88 1.29
N THR A 213 41.08 -0.30 1.51
CA THR A 213 40.34 -1.53 1.78
C THR A 213 39.58 -1.45 3.10
N ARG A 214 40.17 -0.82 4.13
CA ARG A 214 39.51 -0.60 5.42
C ARG A 214 38.37 0.40 5.27
N LEU A 215 38.60 1.50 4.56
CA LEU A 215 37.58 2.51 4.28
C LEU A 215 36.39 1.91 3.51
N LYS A 216 36.64 1.07 2.50
CA LYS A 216 35.57 0.34 1.78
C LYS A 216 34.71 -0.52 2.71
N ARG A 217 35.32 -1.22 3.68
CA ARG A 217 34.58 -2.03 4.66
C ARG A 217 33.77 -1.17 5.64
N LEU A 218 34.34 -0.07 6.10
CA LEU A 218 33.65 0.90 6.96
C LEU A 218 32.47 1.57 6.24
N ASN A 219 32.64 1.91 4.95
CA ASN A 219 31.57 2.45 4.13
C ASN A 219 30.40 1.45 3.98
N ARG A 220 30.68 0.15 3.79
CA ARG A 220 29.63 -0.89 3.80
C ARG A 220 28.88 -0.99 5.12
N ILE A 221 29.57 -0.81 6.25
CA ILE A 221 28.94 -0.76 7.57
C ILE A 221 28.04 0.48 7.67
N ARG A 222 28.52 1.65 7.23
CA ARG A 222 27.73 2.89 7.18
C ARG A 222 26.48 2.71 6.32
N GLU A 223 26.61 2.17 5.11
CA GLU A 223 25.49 1.87 4.21
C GLU A 223 24.47 0.91 4.84
N ALA A 224 24.92 -0.11 5.57
CA ALA A 224 24.01 -1.00 6.31
C ALA A 224 23.30 -0.28 7.46
N TRP A 225 23.98 0.65 8.13
CA TRP A 225 23.38 1.46 9.18
C TRP A 225 22.32 2.43 8.64
N ASP A 226 22.64 3.13 7.55
CA ASP A 226 21.71 4.04 6.86
C ASP A 226 20.49 3.27 6.34
N ARG A 227 20.68 2.09 5.75
CA ARG A 227 19.58 1.21 5.34
C ARG A 227 18.67 0.83 6.49
N ALA A 228 19.21 0.42 7.64
CA ALA A 228 18.41 0.05 8.80
C ALA A 228 17.58 1.23 9.35
N ALA A 229 18.16 2.44 9.37
CA ALA A 229 17.45 3.67 9.74
C ALA A 229 16.34 4.02 8.73
N THR A 230 16.63 3.92 7.44
CA THR A 230 15.67 4.19 6.35
C THR A 230 14.50 3.22 6.38
N VAL A 231 14.73 1.92 6.63
CA VAL A 231 13.65 0.93 6.78
C VAL A 231 12.70 1.33 7.91
N LYS A 232 13.22 1.69 9.08
CA LYS A 232 12.37 2.12 10.21
C LYS A 232 11.49 3.32 9.83
N THR A 233 12.08 4.33 9.18
CA THR A 233 11.36 5.53 8.76
C THR A 233 10.33 5.24 7.67
N LEU A 234 10.66 4.38 6.70
CA LEU A 234 9.75 3.96 5.64
C LEU A 234 8.46 3.36 6.20
N TYR A 235 8.59 2.42 7.14
CA TYR A 235 7.43 1.77 7.76
C TYR A 235 6.58 2.74 8.60
N GLY A 236 7.21 3.72 9.25
CA GLY A 236 6.47 4.80 9.93
C GLY A 236 5.64 5.63 8.94
N ARG A 237 6.26 6.06 7.83
CA ARG A 237 5.57 6.82 6.78
C ARG A 237 4.48 6.03 6.07
N LEU A 238 4.68 4.72 5.90
CA LEU A 238 3.68 3.86 5.28
C LEU A 238 2.46 3.69 6.18
N GLN A 239 2.67 3.50 7.49
CA GLN A 239 1.58 3.48 8.47
C GLN A 239 0.77 4.79 8.44
N GLU A 240 1.45 5.93 8.50
CA GLU A 240 0.82 7.26 8.39
C GLU A 240 0.05 7.42 7.06
N ALA A 241 0.60 6.92 5.95
CA ALA A 241 -0.05 7.01 4.65
C ALA A 241 -1.33 6.16 4.56
N VAL A 242 -1.34 4.95 5.14
CA VAL A 242 -2.54 4.13 5.22
C VAL A 242 -3.57 4.75 6.17
N GLU A 243 -3.15 5.32 7.29
CA GLU A 243 -4.04 6.02 8.21
C GLU A 243 -4.69 7.25 7.57
N HIS A 244 -3.90 8.08 6.89
CA HIS A 244 -4.43 9.20 6.13
C HIS A 244 -5.37 8.73 5.01
N LEU A 245 -5.09 7.58 4.38
CA LEU A 245 -5.95 7.02 3.34
C LEU A 245 -7.32 6.64 3.91
N THR A 246 -7.37 6.04 5.11
CA THR A 246 -8.63 5.78 5.81
C THR A 246 -9.43 7.06 6.05
N ILE A 247 -8.75 8.13 6.49
CA ILE A 247 -9.39 9.44 6.71
C ILE A 247 -9.90 10.04 5.40
N ALA A 248 -9.11 9.98 4.33
CA ALA A 248 -9.49 10.51 3.02
C ALA A 248 -10.63 9.70 2.38
N GLU A 249 -10.67 8.39 2.60
CA GLU A 249 -11.74 7.50 2.15
C GLU A 249 -13.05 7.84 2.87
N GLN A 250 -13.01 8.03 4.20
CA GLN A 250 -14.14 8.50 4.98
C GLN A 250 -14.62 9.88 4.50
N ALA A 251 -13.72 10.84 4.32
CA ALA A 251 -14.06 12.18 3.84
C ALA A 251 -14.67 12.15 2.43
N LEU A 252 -14.19 11.25 1.56
CA LEU A 252 -14.77 11.05 0.23
C LEU A 252 -16.18 10.47 0.33
N TYR A 253 -16.37 9.45 1.17
CA TYR A 253 -17.68 8.88 1.45
C TYR A 253 -18.67 9.94 1.93
N GLU A 254 -18.31 10.72 2.95
CA GLU A 254 -19.15 11.77 3.51
C GLU A 254 -19.46 12.88 2.51
N ALA A 255 -18.47 13.28 1.70
CA ALA A 255 -18.71 14.25 0.63
C ALA A 255 -19.66 13.70 -0.44
N THR A 256 -19.58 12.40 -0.77
CA THR A 256 -20.50 11.77 -1.74
C THR A 256 -21.92 11.54 -1.21
N THR A 257 -22.08 11.38 0.10
CA THR A 257 -23.40 11.22 0.76
C THR A 257 -23.99 12.55 1.24
N GLY A 258 -23.23 13.64 1.15
CA GLY A 258 -23.67 15.00 1.47
C GLY A 258 -23.60 15.35 2.95
N THR A 259 -22.76 14.65 3.72
CA THR A 259 -22.64 14.82 5.18
C THR A 259 -21.40 15.61 5.62
N ALA A 260 -20.46 15.94 4.71
CA ALA A 260 -19.25 16.70 5.03
C ALA A 260 -18.93 17.82 4.03
N ASP A 261 -18.04 18.72 4.46
CA ASP A 261 -17.52 19.84 3.67
C ASP A 261 -16.37 19.42 2.74
N ARG A 262 -16.28 20.09 1.58
CA ARG A 262 -15.25 19.90 0.54
C ARG A 262 -13.85 20.21 1.04
N GLU A 263 -13.69 21.17 1.95
CA GLU A 263 -12.37 21.54 2.48
C GLU A 263 -11.74 20.36 3.23
N HIS A 264 -12.55 19.61 3.98
CA HIS A 264 -12.09 18.42 4.70
C HIS A 264 -11.54 17.34 3.76
N LEU A 265 -12.23 17.09 2.64
CA LEU A 265 -11.76 16.15 1.61
C LEU A 265 -10.42 16.59 0.99
N VAL A 266 -10.28 17.87 0.67
CA VAL A 266 -9.04 18.40 0.06
C VAL A 266 -7.87 18.25 1.01
N GLU A 267 -8.05 18.61 2.29
CA GLU A 267 -7.02 18.47 3.32
C GLU A 267 -6.64 17.00 3.54
N ALA A 268 -7.63 16.12 3.67
CA ALA A 268 -7.42 14.69 3.88
C ALA A 268 -6.63 14.06 2.72
N VAL A 269 -7.02 14.34 1.48
CA VAL A 269 -6.33 13.84 0.29
C VAL A 269 -4.92 14.40 0.16
N GLY A 270 -4.72 15.69 0.48
CA GLY A 270 -3.39 16.32 0.50
C GLY A 270 -2.43 15.60 1.45
N ARG A 271 -2.90 15.29 2.66
CA ARG A 271 -2.14 14.52 3.66
C ARG A 271 -1.74 13.14 3.16
N VAL A 272 -2.61 12.41 2.45
CA VAL A 272 -2.28 11.10 1.85
C VAL A 272 -1.18 11.26 0.81
N ALA A 273 -1.33 12.22 -0.10
CA ALA A 273 -0.39 12.41 -1.19
C ALA A 273 1.02 12.74 -0.67
N ASP A 274 1.13 13.59 0.36
CA ASP A 274 2.42 13.98 0.92
C ASP A 274 3.12 12.84 1.66
N THR A 275 2.40 12.09 2.48
CA THR A 275 2.98 10.93 3.18
C THR A 275 3.33 9.80 2.22
N ALA A 276 2.50 9.53 1.20
CA ALA A 276 2.79 8.55 0.16
C ALA A 276 4.04 8.92 -0.66
N ARG A 277 4.22 10.21 -1.00
CA ARG A 277 5.45 10.70 -1.66
C ARG A 277 6.68 10.51 -0.78
N ALA A 278 6.57 10.83 0.51
CA ALA A 278 7.67 10.63 1.45
C ALA A 278 8.07 9.15 1.56
N ALA A 279 7.09 8.25 1.69
CA ALA A 279 7.31 6.81 1.70
C ALA A 279 7.93 6.31 0.38
N SER A 280 7.45 6.78 -0.77
CA SER A 280 7.99 6.43 -2.09
C SER A 280 9.48 6.82 -2.25
N ARG A 281 9.87 8.02 -1.79
CA ARG A 281 11.26 8.48 -1.81
C ARG A 281 12.16 7.59 -0.96
N LEU A 282 11.74 7.27 0.26
CA LEU A 282 12.48 6.36 1.16
C LEU A 282 12.60 4.96 0.55
N ARG A 283 11.53 4.45 -0.07
CA ARG A 283 11.56 3.14 -0.75
C ARG A 283 12.55 3.12 -1.91
N LYS A 284 12.65 4.23 -2.66
CA LYS A 284 13.62 4.38 -3.76
C LYS A 284 15.06 4.38 -3.24
N GLN A 285 15.33 5.07 -2.13
CA GLN A 285 16.65 5.05 -1.47
C GLN A 285 17.09 3.66 -1.01
N LEU A 286 16.15 2.73 -0.76
CA LEU A 286 16.48 1.33 -0.45
C LEU A 286 16.72 0.45 -1.68
N LYS A 287 16.44 0.93 -2.90
CA LYS A 287 16.72 0.21 -4.17
C LYS A 287 18.07 0.61 -4.78
N GLU A 288 18.59 1.77 -4.41
CA GLU A 288 19.91 2.32 -4.81
C GLU A 288 21.02 1.80 -3.89
#